data_AF-A4EWU1-F1
#
_entry.id   AF-A4EWU1-F1
#
_cell.length_a   1.000
_cell.length_b   1.000
_cell.length_c   1.000
_cell.angle_alpha   90.00
_cell.angle_beta   90.00
_cell.angle_gamma   90.00
#
_symmetry.space_group_name_H-M   'P 1'
#
loop_
_entity.id
_entity.type
_entity.pdbx_description
1 polymer ?
#
loop_
_entity_poly.entity_id
_entity_poly.type
_entity_poly.pdbx_seq_one_letter_code
_entity_poly.pdbx_strand_id
1 'polypeptide(L)'
;MSFDPAVEIFTTHCLENIDALRTAPAALKELGFIASNNIVFSDESGMQETLMAKPETAYAYSYQIDEFGTVQNCALLLPDTTETRALLISVVNERPNLKDVTKEALSYLSLAPNEIAANLAEGQFWNSKEYGATGMNLSLFSSLHRLARDTPMVALYVERNLSLEDSLSAQERAALLGPQSKFGTLIEALEAIGLAYAPDAKAIIENAENNGFEVESHFEGGYSLYSEDLSLVDIQLNRETEHSFEFAISADLDSRLKPEEIRQALYSAFAAVPISDQVAEIVYNGHSLQLSLYEVSPIFGNYYFVLSKQ
;
A
#
# COMPACT_ATOMS: atom_id res chain seq x y z
N MET A 1 18.53 29.32 -17.00
CA MET A 1 17.26 28.75 -17.50
C MET A 1 16.40 28.58 -16.26
N SER A 2 15.15 29.06 -16.26
CA SER A 2 14.23 28.85 -15.13
C SER A 2 13.48 27.53 -15.31
N PHE A 3 13.30 26.78 -14.22
CA PHE A 3 12.50 25.55 -14.18
C PHE A 3 11.13 25.78 -13.53
N ASP A 4 10.70 27.04 -13.37
CA ASP A 4 9.41 27.38 -12.75
C ASP A 4 8.21 26.65 -13.41
N PRO A 5 8.14 26.53 -14.75
CA PRO A 5 7.05 25.77 -15.39
C PRO A 5 7.07 24.27 -15.05
N ALA A 6 8.25 23.69 -14.84
CA ALA A 6 8.37 22.27 -14.47
C ALA A 6 7.91 22.04 -13.02
N VAL A 7 8.29 22.95 -12.12
CA VAL A 7 7.87 22.93 -10.72
C VAL A 7 6.37 23.19 -10.60
N GLU A 8 5.79 24.10 -11.39
CA GLU A 8 4.37 24.41 -11.38
C GLU A 8 3.51 23.21 -11.82
N ILE A 9 3.90 22.54 -12.92
CA ILE A 9 3.23 21.31 -13.40
C ILE A 9 3.34 20.19 -12.35
N PHE A 10 4.53 19.97 -11.79
CA PHE A 10 4.74 18.95 -10.75
C PHE A 10 3.90 19.24 -9.50
N THR A 11 3.89 20.49 -9.06
CA THR A 11 3.12 20.92 -7.89
C THR A 11 1.63 20.68 -8.12
N THR A 12 1.10 21.15 -9.26
CA THR A 12 -0.31 21.06 -9.59
C THR A 12 -0.76 19.59 -9.72
N HIS A 13 -0.05 18.78 -10.49
CA HIS A 13 -0.53 17.44 -10.86
C HIS A 13 -0.07 16.33 -9.93
N CYS A 14 0.98 16.55 -9.13
CA CYS A 14 1.54 15.51 -8.25
C CYS A 14 1.43 15.91 -6.78
N LEU A 15 1.93 17.07 -6.37
CA LEU A 15 1.97 17.46 -4.96
C LEU A 15 0.59 17.82 -4.39
N GLU A 16 -0.15 18.69 -5.08
CA GLU A 16 -1.48 19.14 -4.64
C GLU A 16 -2.57 18.09 -4.90
N ASN A 17 -2.35 17.21 -5.89
CA ASN A 17 -3.27 16.15 -6.29
C ASN A 17 -2.75 14.75 -5.93
N ILE A 18 -2.07 14.62 -4.79
CA ILE A 18 -1.45 13.35 -4.34
C ILE A 18 -2.43 12.16 -4.32
N ASP A 19 -3.70 12.40 -3.99
CA ASP A 19 -4.75 11.38 -3.98
C ASP A 19 -5.19 10.91 -5.37
N ALA A 20 -4.88 11.71 -6.38
CA ALA A 20 -5.22 11.48 -7.77
C ALA A 20 -3.97 11.26 -8.64
N LEU A 21 -2.83 10.83 -8.07
CA LEU A 21 -1.58 10.60 -8.80
C LEU A 21 -1.76 9.72 -10.04
N ARG A 22 -2.69 8.75 -10.01
CA ARG A 22 -3.09 7.93 -11.18
C ARG A 22 -3.48 8.74 -12.43
N THR A 23 -3.86 10.00 -12.28
CA THR A 23 -4.26 10.88 -13.39
C THR A 23 -3.10 11.68 -13.98
N ALA A 24 -1.96 11.78 -13.28
CA ALA A 24 -0.81 12.57 -13.71
C ALA A 24 -0.28 12.18 -15.10
N PRO A 25 -0.17 10.89 -15.47
CA PRO A 25 0.26 10.52 -16.82
C PRO A 25 -0.65 11.05 -17.93
N ALA A 26 -1.97 11.09 -17.70
CA ALA A 26 -2.93 11.62 -18.68
C ALA A 26 -2.78 13.14 -18.84
N ALA A 27 -2.67 13.88 -17.73
CA ALA A 27 -2.45 15.32 -17.75
C ALA A 27 -1.14 15.69 -18.47
N LEU A 28 -0.05 14.96 -18.23
CA LEU A 28 1.23 15.17 -18.91
C LEU A 28 1.12 14.94 -20.43
N LYS A 29 0.35 13.93 -20.87
CA LYS A 29 0.09 13.71 -22.31
C LYS A 29 -0.66 14.88 -22.94
N GLU A 30 -1.64 15.45 -22.25
CA GLU A 30 -2.37 16.64 -22.73
C GLU A 30 -1.46 17.87 -22.88
N LEU A 31 -0.43 17.99 -22.02
CA LEU A 31 0.61 19.02 -22.10
C LEU A 31 1.68 18.73 -23.18
N GLY A 32 1.56 17.61 -23.89
CA GLY A 32 2.42 17.20 -25.00
C GLY A 32 3.67 16.43 -24.59
N PHE A 33 3.74 15.88 -23.38
CA PHE A 33 4.79 14.93 -23.00
C PHE A 33 4.51 13.56 -23.60
N ILE A 34 5.58 12.88 -24.01
CA ILE A 34 5.51 11.57 -24.65
C ILE A 34 6.19 10.55 -23.75
N ALA A 35 5.51 9.43 -23.53
CA ALA A 35 6.09 8.28 -22.84
C ALA A 35 7.23 7.69 -23.68
N SER A 36 8.39 7.54 -23.06
CA SER A 36 9.61 6.98 -23.64
C SER A 36 10.37 6.22 -22.55
N ASN A 37 11.25 5.29 -22.90
CA ASN A 37 12.13 4.54 -21.99
C ASN A 37 11.44 3.95 -20.73
N ASN A 38 11.19 2.64 -20.77
CA ASN A 38 10.73 1.90 -19.59
C ASN A 38 11.91 1.18 -18.94
N ILE A 39 12.04 1.31 -17.62
CA ILE A 39 12.95 0.51 -16.80
C ILE A 39 12.10 -0.49 -16.02
N VAL A 40 12.35 -1.78 -16.21
CA VAL A 40 11.67 -2.85 -15.47
C VAL A 40 12.55 -3.22 -14.28
N PHE A 41 11.98 -3.22 -13.07
CA PHE A 41 12.67 -3.67 -11.87
C PHE A 41 12.52 -5.19 -11.76
N SER A 42 13.63 -5.92 -11.75
CA SER A 42 13.63 -7.39 -11.78
C SER A 42 13.22 -8.06 -10.47
N ASP A 43 13.19 -7.29 -9.38
CA ASP A 43 13.20 -7.81 -8.02
C ASP A 43 11.87 -7.51 -7.28
N GLU A 44 11.01 -6.70 -7.90
CA GLU A 44 9.73 -6.25 -7.35
C GLU A 44 8.63 -6.53 -8.39
N SER A 45 7.54 -7.15 -7.94
CA SER A 45 6.36 -7.65 -8.69
C SER A 45 5.95 -6.79 -9.89
N GLY A 46 6.61 -7.00 -11.03
CA GLY A 46 6.30 -6.37 -12.31
C GLY A 46 6.40 -4.84 -12.32
N MET A 47 7.06 -4.20 -11.35
CA MET A 47 7.14 -2.75 -11.30
C MET A 47 7.97 -2.18 -12.45
N GLN A 48 7.47 -1.10 -13.06
CA GLN A 48 8.16 -0.38 -14.12
C GLN A 48 8.20 1.13 -13.84
N GLU A 49 9.33 1.77 -14.12
CA GLU A 49 9.43 3.23 -14.22
C GLU A 49 9.36 3.66 -15.69
N THR A 50 8.48 4.62 -16.00
CA THR A 50 8.36 5.20 -17.34
C THR A 50 8.72 6.67 -17.33
N LEU A 51 9.53 7.09 -18.31
CA LEU A 51 9.88 8.49 -18.53
C LEU A 51 8.87 9.19 -19.45
N MET A 52 8.39 10.35 -19.03
CA MET A 52 7.57 11.29 -19.80
C MET A 52 8.41 12.49 -20.18
N ALA A 53 8.82 12.57 -21.44
CA ALA A 53 9.73 13.60 -21.92
C ALA A 53 9.12 14.43 -23.06
N LYS A 54 9.62 15.66 -23.20
CA LYS A 54 9.27 16.57 -24.30
C LYS A 54 10.55 17.08 -24.95
N PRO A 55 10.81 16.82 -26.26
CA PRO A 55 12.11 17.04 -26.89
C PRO A 55 12.68 18.46 -26.76
N GLU A 56 11.82 19.47 -26.70
CA GLU A 56 12.19 20.88 -26.60
C GLU A 56 12.45 21.37 -25.16
N THR A 57 12.28 20.51 -24.16
CA THR A 57 12.43 20.88 -22.75
C THR A 57 13.71 20.29 -22.13
N ALA A 58 14.26 20.98 -21.13
CA ALA A 58 15.42 20.51 -20.38
C ALA A 58 15.04 19.74 -19.11
N TYR A 59 13.79 19.28 -19.00
CA TYR A 59 13.25 18.55 -17.85
C TYR A 59 12.34 17.42 -18.34
N ALA A 60 12.02 16.50 -17.44
CA ALA A 60 11.08 15.42 -17.70
C ALA A 60 10.35 15.04 -16.41
N TYR A 61 9.42 14.11 -16.53
CA TYR A 61 8.77 13.46 -15.40
C TYR A 61 8.96 11.95 -15.51
N SER A 62 8.93 11.24 -14.40
CA SER A 62 8.78 9.79 -14.41
C SER A 62 7.63 9.38 -13.51
N TYR A 63 7.14 8.17 -13.71
CA TYR A 63 6.20 7.54 -12.81
C TYR A 63 6.53 6.06 -12.68
N GLN A 64 6.36 5.52 -11.49
CA GLN A 64 6.40 4.08 -11.26
C GLN A 64 5.00 3.51 -11.29
N ILE A 65 4.85 2.41 -12.03
CA ILE A 65 3.61 1.66 -12.16
C ILE A 65 3.83 0.24 -11.65
N ASP A 66 2.84 -0.30 -10.93
CA ASP A 66 2.79 -1.72 -10.60
C ASP A 66 2.31 -2.60 -11.78
N GLU A 67 2.28 -3.92 -11.55
CA GLU A 67 1.84 -4.91 -12.53
C GLU A 67 0.39 -4.72 -13.03
N PHE A 68 -0.44 -4.01 -12.27
CA PHE A 68 -1.84 -3.73 -12.60
C PHE A 68 -2.05 -2.42 -13.35
N GLY A 69 -1.00 -1.64 -13.58
CA GLY A 69 -1.14 -0.35 -14.24
C GLY A 69 -1.38 0.82 -13.28
N THR A 70 -1.28 0.62 -11.96
CA THR A 70 -1.50 1.68 -10.96
C THR A 70 -0.24 2.49 -10.74
N VAL A 71 -0.37 3.82 -10.78
CA VAL A 71 0.73 4.75 -10.49
C VAL A 71 0.98 4.80 -8.98
N GLN A 72 2.16 4.35 -8.57
CA GLN A 72 2.59 4.31 -7.16
C GLN A 72 3.30 5.61 -6.74
N ASN A 73 4.14 6.16 -7.62
CA ASN A 73 4.80 7.44 -7.39
C ASN A 73 5.04 8.21 -8.69
N CYS A 74 5.39 9.49 -8.55
CA CYS A 74 5.73 10.38 -9.65
C CYS A 74 7.01 11.16 -9.30
N ALA A 75 7.81 11.51 -10.30
CA ALA A 75 9.00 12.31 -10.08
C ALA A 75 9.13 13.47 -11.06
N LEU A 76 9.68 14.58 -10.58
CA LEU A 76 10.21 15.65 -11.41
C LEU A 76 11.71 15.42 -11.62
N LEU A 77 12.12 15.33 -12.89
CA LEU A 77 13.51 15.12 -13.28
C LEU A 77 14.09 16.42 -13.85
N LEU A 78 15.15 16.92 -13.20
CA LEU A 78 15.91 18.10 -13.64
C LEU A 78 17.41 17.78 -13.80
N PRO A 79 18.17 18.54 -14.62
CA PRO A 79 19.60 18.31 -14.81
C PRO A 79 20.36 18.39 -13.50
N ASP A 80 21.23 17.42 -13.24
CA ASP A 80 21.93 17.30 -11.97
C ASP A 80 23.01 18.39 -11.82
N THR A 81 22.61 19.50 -11.22
CA THR A 81 23.46 20.65 -10.91
C THR A 81 23.20 21.10 -9.47
N THR A 82 24.15 21.82 -8.89
CA THR A 82 23.99 22.39 -7.55
C THR A 82 22.78 23.32 -7.47
N GLU A 83 22.54 24.12 -8.51
CA GLU A 83 21.42 25.06 -8.60
C GLU A 83 20.08 24.32 -8.65
N THR A 84 19.99 23.26 -9.45
CA THR A 84 18.80 22.40 -9.53
C THR A 84 18.51 21.72 -8.19
N ARG A 85 19.52 21.15 -7.53
CA ARG A 85 19.34 20.51 -6.23
C ARG A 85 18.85 21.50 -5.18
N ALA A 86 19.40 22.71 -5.16
CA ALA A 86 18.95 23.77 -4.26
C ALA A 86 17.49 24.18 -4.53
N LEU A 87 17.08 24.26 -5.80
CA LEU A 87 15.69 24.52 -6.19
C LEU A 87 14.75 23.42 -5.68
N LEU A 88 15.07 22.14 -5.92
CA LEU A 88 14.23 21.02 -5.47
C LEU A 88 14.14 20.95 -3.94
N ILE A 89 15.24 21.24 -3.23
CA ILE A 89 15.24 21.37 -1.77
C ILE A 89 14.36 22.54 -1.30
N SER A 90 14.29 23.64 -2.05
CA SER A 90 13.37 24.75 -1.74
C SER A 90 11.91 24.29 -1.85
N VAL A 91 11.55 23.61 -2.95
CA VAL A 91 10.20 23.06 -3.17
C VAL A 91 9.77 22.15 -2.02
N VAL A 92 10.70 21.28 -1.58
CA VAL A 92 10.50 20.40 -0.43
C VAL A 92 10.29 21.21 0.85
N ASN A 93 11.15 22.18 1.16
CA ASN A 93 11.08 22.97 2.40
C ASN A 93 9.87 23.90 2.49
N GLU A 94 9.23 24.23 1.37
CA GLU A 94 7.98 24.99 1.34
C GLU A 94 6.76 24.16 1.76
N ARG A 95 6.92 22.83 1.94
CA ARG A 95 5.84 21.97 2.40
C ARG A 95 5.62 22.14 3.92
N PRO A 96 4.35 22.26 4.37
CA PRO A 96 4.03 22.51 5.77
C PRO A 96 4.27 21.25 6.63
N ASN A 97 4.88 21.40 7.81
CA ASN A 97 5.18 20.35 8.80
C ASN A 97 6.31 19.35 8.47
N LEU A 98 7.07 19.60 7.40
CA LEU A 98 8.13 18.69 6.93
C LEU A 98 9.18 18.37 8.00
N LYS A 99 9.68 19.39 8.70
CA LYS A 99 10.81 19.25 9.61
C LYS A 99 10.48 18.43 10.86
N ASP A 100 9.27 18.57 11.39
CA ASP A 100 8.86 17.89 12.61
C ASP A 100 8.59 16.42 12.35
N VAL A 101 7.97 16.11 11.21
CA VAL A 101 7.59 14.75 10.81
C VAL A 101 8.79 13.97 10.31
N THR A 102 9.68 14.61 9.54
CA THR A 102 10.96 14.02 9.18
C THR A 102 11.74 13.65 10.44
N LYS A 103 11.77 14.51 11.45
CA LYS A 103 12.45 14.22 12.71
C LYS A 103 11.78 13.08 13.49
N GLU A 104 10.45 13.00 13.48
CA GLU A 104 9.68 11.93 14.12
C GLU A 104 9.86 10.58 13.40
N ALA A 105 9.74 10.55 12.06
CA ALA A 105 9.98 9.38 11.23
C ALA A 105 11.42 8.85 11.41
N LEU A 106 12.41 9.74 11.38
CA LEU A 106 13.80 9.40 11.67
C LEU A 106 14.01 8.89 13.10
N SER A 107 13.17 9.30 14.06
CA SER A 107 13.23 8.79 15.43
C SER A 107 12.81 7.32 15.53
N TYR A 108 11.90 6.85 14.67
CA TYR A 108 11.57 5.43 14.56
C TYR A 108 12.72 4.62 13.94
N LEU A 109 13.52 5.24 13.08
CA LEU A 109 14.76 4.65 12.54
C LEU A 109 15.90 4.59 13.57
N SER A 110 15.75 5.16 14.78
CA SER A 110 16.76 5.06 15.85
C SER A 110 17.00 3.63 16.34
N LEU A 111 16.11 2.69 15.98
CA LEU A 111 16.25 1.25 16.22
C LEU A 111 17.04 0.53 15.11
N ALA A 112 17.26 1.18 13.96
CA ALA A 112 18.06 0.64 12.86
C ALA A 112 19.55 1.00 13.04
N PRO A 113 20.49 0.17 12.53
CA PRO A 113 21.91 0.51 12.51
C PRO A 113 22.15 1.88 11.85
N ASN A 114 23.02 2.72 12.43
CA ASN A 114 23.26 4.10 11.98
C ASN A 114 23.59 4.23 10.49
N GLU A 115 24.28 3.25 9.90
CA GLU A 115 24.62 3.23 8.48
C GLU A 115 23.38 3.01 7.60
N ILE A 116 22.43 2.19 8.06
CA ILE A 116 21.14 1.95 7.38
C ILE A 116 20.24 3.17 7.56
N ALA A 117 20.16 3.72 8.77
CA ALA A 117 19.40 4.93 9.05
C ALA A 117 19.92 6.14 8.23
N ALA A 118 21.24 6.29 8.09
CA ALA A 118 21.85 7.35 7.28
C ALA A 118 21.54 7.17 5.78
N ASN A 119 21.62 5.95 5.24
CA ASN A 119 21.28 5.67 3.84
C ASN A 119 19.79 5.84 3.55
N LEU A 120 18.90 5.51 4.48
CA LEU A 120 17.45 5.72 4.35
C LEU A 120 17.06 7.19 4.51
N ALA A 121 17.79 7.95 5.33
CA ALA A 121 17.53 9.37 5.58
C ALA A 121 18.11 10.31 4.52
N GLU A 122 19.16 9.91 3.81
CA GLU A 122 19.83 10.79 2.86
C GLU A 122 18.91 11.10 1.67
N GLY A 123 18.45 12.35 1.58
CA GLY A 123 17.56 12.79 0.50
C GLY A 123 16.08 12.44 0.69
N GLN A 124 15.70 11.77 1.79
CA GLN A 124 14.28 11.53 2.11
C GLN A 124 13.73 12.61 3.05
N PHE A 125 12.50 13.01 2.77
CA PHE A 125 11.78 14.06 3.48
C PHE A 125 10.33 13.59 3.67
N TRP A 126 9.84 13.65 4.91
CA TRP A 126 8.48 13.27 5.24
C TRP A 126 7.66 14.50 5.58
N ASN A 127 6.49 14.61 4.97
CA ASN A 127 5.53 15.67 5.27
C ASN A 127 4.23 15.08 5.82
N SER A 128 3.91 15.35 7.08
CA SER A 128 2.52 15.18 7.56
C SER A 128 1.69 16.36 7.09
N LYS A 129 0.37 16.20 7.13
CA LYS A 129 -0.56 17.24 6.71
C LYS A 129 -1.19 18.01 7.87
N GLU A 130 -1.68 19.20 7.53
CA GLU A 130 -2.75 19.87 8.27
C GLU A 130 -4.07 19.10 8.06
N TYR A 131 -5.00 19.20 9.01
CA TYR A 131 -6.28 18.47 9.07
C TYR A 131 -7.02 18.40 7.72
N GLY A 132 -7.27 17.18 7.23
CA GLY A 132 -8.18 16.86 6.14
C GLY A 132 -7.55 16.45 4.81
N ALA A 133 -6.25 16.12 4.74
CA ALA A 133 -5.66 15.68 3.48
C ALA A 133 -4.55 14.59 3.64
N THR A 134 -4.20 13.89 2.56
CA THR A 134 -3.22 12.76 2.49
C THR A 134 -1.72 13.09 2.56
N GLY A 135 -0.98 12.46 3.48
CA GLY A 135 0.48 12.64 3.64
C GLY A 135 1.30 12.22 2.41
N MET A 136 2.55 12.68 2.33
CA MET A 136 3.45 12.35 1.23
C MET A 136 4.90 12.11 1.68
N ASN A 137 5.55 11.16 1.01
CA ASN A 137 7.00 11.00 1.04
C ASN A 137 7.58 11.80 -0.13
N LEU A 138 8.61 12.58 0.15
CA LEU A 138 9.40 13.28 -0.85
C LEU A 138 10.82 12.74 -0.81
N SER A 139 11.37 12.38 -1.97
CA SER A 139 12.71 11.80 -2.02
C SER A 139 13.53 12.40 -3.16
N LEU A 140 14.74 12.86 -2.84
CA LEU A 140 15.66 13.52 -3.76
C LEU A 140 16.87 12.63 -4.04
N PHE A 141 16.86 11.95 -5.19
CA PHE A 141 17.90 10.98 -5.58
C PHE A 141 18.43 11.24 -6.99
N SER A 142 19.58 10.65 -7.29
CA SER A 142 20.03 10.56 -8.68
C SER A 142 19.05 9.70 -9.48
N SER A 143 18.62 10.19 -10.64
CA SER A 143 17.68 9.50 -11.50
C SER A 143 18.35 8.37 -12.27
N LEU A 144 17.62 7.26 -12.48
CA LEU A 144 18.01 6.17 -13.37
C LEU A 144 17.93 6.59 -14.85
N HIS A 145 17.02 7.51 -15.17
CA HIS A 145 16.88 8.08 -16.50
C HIS A 145 17.90 9.19 -16.76
N ARG A 146 18.27 9.33 -18.04
CA ARG A 146 19.05 10.45 -18.58
C ARG A 146 18.22 11.21 -19.61
N LEU A 147 18.39 12.53 -19.70
CA LEU A 147 17.78 13.34 -20.76
C LEU A 147 18.57 13.23 -22.08
N ALA A 148 18.09 13.93 -23.11
CA ALA A 148 18.79 14.06 -24.38
C ALA A 148 20.29 14.39 -24.16
N ARG A 149 21.16 13.68 -24.90
CA ARG A 149 22.63 13.74 -24.81
C ARG A 149 23.23 13.19 -23.50
N ASP A 150 22.63 12.14 -22.94
CA ASP A 150 23.12 11.43 -21.75
C ASP A 150 23.31 12.30 -20.50
N THR A 151 22.58 13.42 -20.43
CA THR A 151 22.69 14.37 -19.32
C THR A 151 22.22 13.70 -18.02
N PRO A 152 23.07 13.63 -16.97
CA PRO A 152 22.66 13.14 -15.65
C PRO A 152 21.54 13.97 -15.04
N MET A 153 20.67 13.32 -14.29
CA MET A 153 19.47 13.92 -13.74
C MET A 153 19.38 13.67 -12.23
N VAL A 154 18.83 14.64 -11.52
CA VAL A 154 18.33 14.48 -10.16
C VAL A 154 16.80 14.42 -10.22
N ALA A 155 16.21 13.50 -9.46
CA ALA A 155 14.79 13.27 -9.38
C ALA A 155 14.27 13.65 -8.01
N LEU A 156 13.21 14.45 -7.97
CA LEU A 156 12.37 14.64 -6.79
C LEU A 156 11.13 13.75 -6.94
N TYR A 157 11.12 12.63 -6.25
CA TYR A 157 10.00 11.71 -6.17
C TYR A 157 8.97 12.21 -5.16
N VAL A 158 7.70 12.00 -5.47
CA VAL A 158 6.59 12.08 -4.54
C VAL A 158 5.83 10.76 -4.55
N GLU A 159 5.61 10.23 -3.36
CA GLU A 159 4.83 9.03 -3.12
C GLU A 159 3.75 9.35 -2.08
N ARG A 160 2.57 8.74 -2.26
CA ARG A 160 1.49 8.82 -1.28
C ARG A 160 1.90 8.09 0.00
N ASN A 161 1.90 8.76 1.14
CA ASN A 161 2.20 8.11 2.42
C ASN A 161 0.93 7.98 3.28
N LEU A 162 0.41 6.76 3.35
CA LEU A 162 -0.79 6.36 4.11
C LEU A 162 -0.55 6.21 5.61
N SER A 163 0.71 6.15 6.06
CA SER A 163 1.06 6.03 7.48
C SER A 163 0.94 7.36 8.25
N LEU A 164 0.67 8.47 7.55
CA LEU A 164 0.58 9.83 8.08
C LEU A 164 -0.83 10.43 7.94
N GLU A 165 -1.87 9.61 8.03
CA GLU A 165 -3.26 10.05 7.85
C GLU A 165 -3.89 10.55 9.18
N ASP A 166 -4.80 11.54 9.08
CA ASP A 166 -5.57 12.04 10.23
C ASP A 166 -6.26 10.91 11.01
N SER A 167 -6.33 11.05 12.34
CA SER A 167 -7.11 10.11 13.15
C SER A 167 -8.55 10.03 12.61
N LEU A 168 -8.97 8.83 12.20
CA LEU A 168 -10.34 8.57 11.78
C LEU A 168 -11.30 9.09 12.85
N SER A 169 -12.30 9.87 12.45
CA SER A 169 -13.44 10.17 13.32
C SER A 169 -14.19 8.88 13.66
N ALA A 170 -14.98 8.88 14.74
CA ALA A 170 -15.77 7.71 15.12
C ALA A 170 -16.72 7.27 13.99
N GLN A 171 -17.23 8.22 13.18
CA GLN A 171 -18.10 7.91 12.05
C GLN A 171 -17.34 7.24 10.92
N GLU A 172 -16.13 7.70 10.59
CA GLU A 172 -15.29 7.06 9.56
C GLU A 172 -14.83 5.68 9.99
N ARG A 173 -14.47 5.48 11.27
CA ARG A 173 -14.15 4.14 11.81
C ARG A 173 -15.33 3.20 11.66
N ALA A 174 -16.52 3.63 12.06
CA ALA A 174 -17.73 2.83 11.96
C ALA A 174 -18.11 2.53 10.49
N ALA A 175 -17.85 3.47 9.58
CA ALA A 175 -18.07 3.24 8.14
C ALA A 175 -17.08 2.22 7.58
N LEU A 176 -15.80 2.30 7.96
CA LEU A 176 -14.74 1.39 7.49
C LEU A 176 -14.86 -0.02 8.08
N LEU A 177 -15.38 -0.17 9.30
CA LEU A 177 -15.61 -1.46 9.96
C LEU A 177 -17.07 -1.95 9.81
N GLY A 178 -17.88 -1.25 9.02
CA GLY A 178 -19.29 -1.55 8.82
C GLY A 178 -19.56 -2.62 7.77
N PRO A 179 -20.80 -3.15 7.68
CA PRO A 179 -21.14 -4.22 6.75
C PRO A 179 -21.09 -3.81 5.27
N GLN A 180 -21.08 -2.53 4.96
CA GLN A 180 -21.03 -2.02 3.57
C GLN A 180 -19.60 -1.67 3.12
N SER A 181 -18.58 -1.96 3.92
CA SER A 181 -17.18 -1.65 3.63
C SER A 181 -16.42 -2.87 3.09
N LYS A 182 -15.15 -2.67 2.71
CA LYS A 182 -14.23 -3.78 2.40
C LYS A 182 -14.12 -4.76 3.56
N PHE A 183 -14.10 -4.28 4.81
CA PHE A 183 -14.13 -5.14 5.99
C PHE A 183 -15.41 -5.99 6.02
N GLY A 184 -16.58 -5.39 5.79
CA GLY A 184 -17.85 -6.12 5.70
C GLY A 184 -17.84 -7.23 4.66
N THR A 185 -17.33 -6.95 3.45
CA THR A 185 -17.15 -7.95 2.39
C THR A 185 -16.22 -9.09 2.80
N LEU A 186 -15.13 -8.80 3.52
CA LEU A 186 -14.21 -9.82 4.03
C LEU A 186 -14.86 -10.68 5.12
N ILE A 187 -15.70 -10.10 5.98
CA ILE A 187 -16.50 -10.85 6.96
C ILE A 187 -17.48 -11.78 6.26
N GLU A 188 -18.20 -11.29 5.25
CA GLU A 188 -19.12 -12.10 4.45
C GLU A 188 -18.40 -13.27 3.76
N ALA A 189 -17.21 -13.02 3.19
CA ALA A 189 -16.39 -14.07 2.59
C ALA A 189 -15.89 -15.10 3.62
N LEU A 190 -15.39 -14.63 4.77
CA LEU A 190 -14.95 -15.49 5.87
C LEU A 190 -16.10 -16.36 6.40
N GLU A 191 -17.32 -15.81 6.47
CA GLU A 191 -18.51 -16.55 6.89
C GLU A 191 -18.95 -17.57 5.83
N ALA A 192 -19.16 -17.11 4.60
CA ALA A 192 -19.77 -17.90 3.52
C ALA A 192 -18.83 -18.98 2.97
N ILE A 193 -17.52 -18.71 2.93
CA ILE A 193 -16.52 -19.63 2.37
C ILE A 193 -15.85 -20.43 3.48
N GLY A 194 -15.36 -19.76 4.52
CA GLY A 194 -14.62 -20.40 5.61
C GLY A 194 -15.54 -21.06 6.64
N LEU A 195 -16.23 -20.24 7.44
CA LEU A 195 -16.93 -20.70 8.64
C LEU A 195 -18.08 -21.67 8.33
N ALA A 196 -18.84 -21.45 7.25
CA ALA A 196 -19.97 -22.28 6.86
C ALA A 196 -19.61 -23.77 6.68
N TYR A 197 -18.37 -24.04 6.25
CA TYR A 197 -17.89 -25.39 5.90
C TYR A 197 -16.73 -25.86 6.79
N ALA A 198 -16.18 -25.00 7.65
CA ALA A 198 -15.09 -25.36 8.55
C ALA A 198 -15.48 -26.52 9.51
N PRO A 199 -14.55 -27.45 9.81
CA PRO A 199 -13.17 -27.53 9.33
C PRO A 199 -12.99 -28.42 8.07
N ASP A 200 -14.03 -28.66 7.28
CA ASP A 200 -13.95 -29.51 6.07
C ASP A 200 -13.34 -28.74 4.89
N ALA A 201 -12.02 -28.88 4.75
CA ALA A 201 -11.23 -28.25 3.68
C ALA A 201 -11.77 -28.56 2.27
N LYS A 202 -12.28 -29.78 2.04
CA LYS A 202 -12.78 -30.17 0.73
C LYS A 202 -14.09 -29.44 0.42
N ALA A 203 -14.99 -29.36 1.39
CA ALA A 203 -16.25 -28.63 1.23
C ALA A 203 -16.03 -27.12 1.03
N ILE A 204 -15.01 -26.54 1.68
CA ILE A 204 -14.60 -25.14 1.47
C ILE A 204 -14.15 -24.92 0.02
N ILE A 205 -13.27 -25.79 -0.51
CA ILE A 205 -12.77 -25.70 -1.89
C ILE A 205 -13.93 -25.82 -2.88
N GLU A 206 -14.78 -26.84 -2.73
CA GLU A 206 -15.94 -27.04 -3.60
C GLU A 206 -16.89 -25.83 -3.57
N ASN A 207 -17.11 -25.23 -2.39
CA ASN A 207 -17.92 -24.02 -2.28
C ASN A 207 -17.24 -22.80 -2.93
N ALA A 208 -15.94 -22.62 -2.75
CA ALA A 208 -15.19 -21.52 -3.34
C ALA A 208 -15.24 -21.58 -4.88
N GLU A 209 -15.00 -22.75 -5.48
CA GLU A 209 -15.11 -22.96 -6.93
C GLU A 209 -16.52 -22.64 -7.45
N ASN A 210 -17.57 -23.05 -6.73
CA ASN A 210 -18.96 -22.75 -7.08
C ASN A 210 -19.28 -21.24 -7.02
N ASN A 211 -18.51 -20.48 -6.24
CA ASN A 211 -18.62 -19.01 -6.15
C ASN A 211 -17.59 -18.29 -7.05
N GLY A 212 -16.95 -19.01 -7.99
CA GLY A 212 -16.08 -18.42 -9.00
C GLY A 212 -14.65 -18.15 -8.54
N PHE A 213 -14.20 -18.80 -7.46
CA PHE A 213 -12.79 -18.75 -7.08
C PHE A 213 -11.96 -19.74 -7.91
N GLU A 214 -10.77 -19.32 -8.32
CA GLU A 214 -9.74 -20.21 -8.85
C GLU A 214 -8.96 -20.85 -7.70
N VAL A 215 -8.66 -22.14 -7.82
CA VAL A 215 -8.01 -22.92 -6.77
C VAL A 215 -6.64 -23.40 -7.24
N GLU A 216 -5.62 -23.08 -6.46
CA GLU A 216 -4.25 -23.55 -6.66
C GLU A 216 -3.83 -24.44 -5.49
N SER A 217 -3.46 -25.69 -5.79
CA SER A 217 -2.95 -26.62 -4.79
C SER A 217 -1.43 -26.50 -4.65
N HIS A 218 -0.93 -26.43 -3.42
CA HIS A 218 0.50 -26.41 -3.11
C HIS A 218 1.05 -27.83 -2.89
N PHE A 219 2.32 -28.03 -3.21
CA PHE A 219 2.98 -29.35 -3.13
C PHE A 219 3.00 -29.96 -1.71
N GLU A 220 2.83 -29.12 -0.69
CA GLU A 220 2.86 -29.46 0.74
C GLU A 220 1.46 -29.69 1.34
N GLY A 221 0.39 -29.65 0.52
CA GLY A 221 -0.97 -30.03 0.93
C GLY A 221 -1.91 -28.89 1.31
N GLY A 222 -1.45 -27.64 1.20
CA GLY A 222 -2.29 -26.45 1.33
C GLY A 222 -2.88 -25.96 0.01
N TYR A 223 -3.78 -24.97 0.07
CA TYR A 223 -4.46 -24.40 -1.10
C TYR A 223 -4.47 -22.88 -1.04
N SER A 224 -4.38 -22.24 -2.20
CA SER A 224 -4.69 -20.82 -2.40
C SER A 224 -5.98 -20.70 -3.21
N LEU A 225 -6.88 -19.80 -2.81
CA LEU A 225 -8.11 -19.47 -3.53
C LEU A 225 -8.06 -18.00 -3.97
N TYR A 226 -8.38 -17.71 -5.23
CA TYR A 226 -8.31 -16.37 -5.82
C TYR A 226 -9.60 -15.98 -6.52
N SER A 227 -9.99 -14.71 -6.51
CA SER A 227 -11.17 -14.18 -7.23
C SER A 227 -10.85 -12.85 -7.91
N GLU A 228 -11.23 -12.71 -9.18
CA GLU A 228 -11.07 -11.45 -9.95
C GLU A 228 -12.08 -10.37 -9.52
N ASP A 229 -13.32 -10.76 -9.18
CA ASP A 229 -14.41 -9.84 -8.79
C ASP A 229 -14.22 -9.29 -7.36
N LEU A 230 -13.65 -10.10 -6.48
CA LEU A 230 -13.25 -9.73 -5.14
C LEU A 230 -11.74 -9.45 -5.15
N SER A 231 -11.36 -8.39 -5.86
CA SER A 231 -9.97 -7.92 -6.04
C SER A 231 -9.08 -8.33 -4.85
N LEU A 232 -8.33 -9.43 -5.05
CA LEU A 232 -7.26 -9.95 -4.19
C LEU A 232 -7.66 -10.51 -2.81
N VAL A 233 -8.74 -11.29 -2.70
CA VAL A 233 -8.90 -12.19 -1.55
C VAL A 233 -7.98 -13.40 -1.75
N ASP A 234 -6.75 -13.34 -1.22
CA ASP A 234 -5.88 -14.52 -1.08
C ASP A 234 -6.35 -15.33 0.13
N ILE A 235 -6.91 -16.51 -0.13
CA ILE A 235 -7.32 -17.44 0.92
C ILE A 235 -6.30 -18.57 1.01
N GLN A 236 -5.70 -18.75 2.19
CA GLN A 236 -4.77 -19.84 2.46
C GLN A 236 -5.45 -20.89 3.33
N LEU A 237 -5.42 -22.14 2.89
CA LEU A 237 -6.03 -23.28 3.58
C LEU A 237 -4.97 -24.34 3.91
N ASN A 238 -4.83 -24.69 5.19
CA ASN A 238 -3.94 -25.73 5.72
C ASN A 238 -2.46 -25.61 5.25
N ARG A 239 -1.92 -24.39 5.20
CA ARG A 239 -0.50 -24.18 4.90
C ARG A 239 0.37 -24.48 6.11
N GLU A 240 1.11 -25.59 6.09
CA GLU A 240 2.22 -25.90 7.03
C GLU A 240 2.02 -25.49 8.51
N THR A 241 0.81 -25.64 9.07
CA THR A 241 0.55 -25.26 10.46
C THR A 241 0.48 -26.45 11.41
N GLU A 242 0.72 -26.21 12.69
CA GLU A 242 0.52 -27.20 13.76
C GLU A 242 -0.99 -27.47 14.02
N HIS A 243 -1.88 -26.75 13.35
CA HIS A 243 -3.32 -26.82 13.51
C HIS A 243 -3.92 -27.98 12.70
N SER A 244 -4.99 -28.59 13.23
CA SER A 244 -5.75 -29.61 12.50
C SER A 244 -6.56 -29.03 11.33
N PHE A 245 -6.77 -27.72 11.35
CA PHE A 245 -7.38 -26.93 10.28
C PHE A 245 -6.94 -25.46 10.40
N GLU A 246 -6.65 -24.81 9.29
CA GLU A 246 -6.45 -23.37 9.22
C GLU A 246 -6.99 -22.81 7.91
N PHE A 247 -7.71 -21.71 8.00
CA PHE A 247 -8.23 -20.92 6.90
C PHE A 247 -7.90 -19.45 7.17
N ALA A 248 -7.12 -18.83 6.29
CA ALA A 248 -6.68 -17.45 6.43
C ALA A 248 -7.12 -16.64 5.21
N ILE A 249 -7.69 -15.46 5.43
CA ILE A 249 -8.01 -14.49 4.37
C ILE A 249 -7.10 -13.28 4.49
N SER A 250 -6.42 -12.92 3.41
CA SER A 250 -5.68 -11.66 3.33
C SER A 250 -6.64 -10.47 3.33
N ALA A 251 -6.30 -9.43 4.09
CA ALA A 251 -7.11 -8.24 4.28
C ALA A 251 -6.23 -6.99 4.25
N ASP A 252 -6.33 -6.20 3.18
CA ASP A 252 -5.80 -4.83 3.17
C ASP A 252 -6.91 -3.88 3.60
N LEU A 253 -6.76 -3.31 4.79
CA LEU A 253 -7.68 -2.36 5.40
C LEU A 253 -7.03 -0.99 5.48
N ASP A 254 -7.81 0.01 5.85
CA ASP A 254 -7.28 1.36 6.09
C ASP A 254 -6.25 1.32 7.23
N SER A 255 -5.02 1.74 6.94
CA SER A 255 -3.86 1.67 7.86
C SER A 255 -4.03 2.49 9.13
N ARG A 256 -5.01 3.41 9.19
CA ARG A 256 -5.33 4.16 10.42
C ARG A 256 -6.14 3.36 11.43
N LEU A 257 -6.80 2.28 11.00
CA LEU A 257 -7.54 1.43 11.93
C LEU A 257 -6.54 0.74 12.85
N LYS A 258 -6.77 0.84 14.16
CA LYS A 258 -5.90 0.14 15.11
C LYS A 258 -6.16 -1.36 15.06
N PRO A 259 -5.14 -2.22 15.17
CA PRO A 259 -5.35 -3.67 15.17
C PRO A 259 -6.35 -4.12 16.24
N GLU A 260 -6.38 -3.47 17.40
CA GLU A 260 -7.36 -3.78 18.45
C GLU A 260 -8.81 -3.46 18.04
N GLU A 261 -9.02 -2.38 17.28
CA GLU A 261 -10.35 -1.98 16.78
C GLU A 261 -10.83 -2.97 15.71
N ILE A 262 -9.94 -3.37 14.79
CA ILE A 262 -10.23 -4.38 13.75
C ILE A 262 -10.57 -5.71 14.40
N ARG A 263 -9.76 -6.14 15.40
CA ARG A 263 -9.96 -7.38 16.12
C ARG A 263 -11.28 -7.41 16.89
N GLN A 264 -11.63 -6.31 17.57
CA GLN A 264 -12.92 -6.18 18.24
C GLN A 264 -14.09 -6.24 17.27
N ALA A 265 -13.98 -5.56 16.12
CA ALA A 265 -15.01 -5.63 15.07
C ALA A 265 -15.16 -7.04 14.52
N LEU A 266 -14.04 -7.74 14.26
CA LEU A 266 -14.00 -9.12 13.79
C LEU A 266 -14.68 -10.06 14.78
N TYR A 267 -14.33 -10.00 16.06
CA TYR A 267 -14.95 -10.83 17.09
C TYR A 267 -16.42 -10.51 17.28
N SER A 268 -16.79 -9.24 17.21
CA SER A 268 -18.19 -8.82 17.31
C SER A 268 -19.03 -9.33 16.14
N ALA A 269 -18.49 -9.32 14.93
CA ALA A 269 -19.18 -9.78 13.73
C ALA A 269 -19.58 -11.26 13.80
N PHE A 270 -18.73 -12.09 14.41
CA PHE A 270 -18.97 -13.53 14.59
C PHE A 270 -19.51 -13.92 15.97
N ALA A 271 -19.83 -12.95 16.82
CA ALA A 271 -20.17 -13.17 18.24
C ALA A 271 -19.15 -14.09 18.95
N ALA A 272 -17.87 -13.96 18.59
CA ALA A 272 -16.78 -14.75 19.14
C ALA A 272 -16.50 -14.35 20.60
N VAL A 273 -16.15 -15.31 21.44
CA VAL A 273 -15.82 -15.09 22.86
C VAL A 273 -14.31 -14.96 23.01
N PRO A 274 -13.76 -13.78 23.36
CA PRO A 274 -12.32 -13.61 23.52
C PRO A 274 -11.75 -14.56 24.59
N ILE A 275 -10.72 -15.32 24.23
CA ILE A 275 -9.93 -16.16 25.16
C ILE A 275 -8.69 -15.38 25.62
N SER A 276 -8.12 -14.58 24.72
CA SER A 276 -6.98 -13.69 24.96
C SER A 276 -7.13 -12.40 24.15
N ASP A 277 -6.15 -11.49 24.28
CA ASP A 277 -6.11 -10.27 23.47
C ASP A 277 -5.95 -10.53 21.97
N GLN A 278 -5.54 -11.74 21.56
CA GLN A 278 -5.22 -12.09 20.16
C GLN A 278 -6.11 -13.20 19.57
N VAL A 279 -6.86 -13.92 20.42
CA VAL A 279 -7.64 -15.09 20.01
C VAL A 279 -9.02 -15.05 20.65
N ALA A 280 -10.06 -15.31 19.86
CA ALA A 280 -11.42 -15.56 20.31
C ALA A 280 -11.90 -16.95 19.89
N GLU A 281 -12.81 -17.53 20.66
CA GLU A 281 -13.46 -18.79 20.35
C GLU A 281 -14.79 -18.56 19.63
N ILE A 282 -15.05 -19.35 18.60
CA ILE A 282 -16.37 -19.48 17.97
C ILE A 282 -16.80 -20.92 18.07
N VAL A 283 -18.05 -21.15 18.49
CA VAL A 283 -18.69 -22.46 18.39
C VAL A 283 -19.64 -22.44 17.21
N TYR A 284 -19.32 -23.21 16.16
CA TYR A 284 -20.10 -23.26 14.94
C TYR A 284 -20.22 -24.71 14.45
N ASN A 285 -21.42 -25.13 14.05
CA ASN A 285 -21.71 -26.50 13.59
C ASN A 285 -21.17 -27.64 14.50
N GLY A 286 -21.12 -27.41 15.82
CA GLY A 286 -20.61 -28.39 16.78
C GLY A 286 -19.08 -28.48 16.86
N HIS A 287 -18.36 -27.58 16.20
CA HIS A 287 -16.92 -27.40 16.30
C HIS A 287 -16.59 -26.14 17.11
N SER A 288 -15.58 -26.24 17.97
CA SER A 288 -14.91 -25.07 18.54
C SER A 288 -13.76 -24.71 17.60
N LEU A 289 -13.75 -23.46 17.16
CA LEU A 289 -12.77 -22.87 16.26
C LEU A 289 -12.19 -21.62 16.93
N GLN A 290 -10.96 -21.29 16.58
CA GLN A 290 -10.26 -20.10 17.02
C GLN A 290 -10.28 -19.07 15.90
N LEU A 291 -10.65 -17.84 16.25
CA LEU A 291 -10.59 -16.68 15.36
C LEU A 291 -9.50 -15.73 15.85
N SER A 292 -8.59 -15.37 14.95
CA SER A 292 -7.49 -14.47 15.24
C SER A 292 -7.23 -13.49 14.09
N LEU A 293 -6.55 -12.39 14.42
CA LEU A 293 -6.07 -11.39 13.47
C LEU A 293 -4.55 -11.43 13.51
N TYR A 294 -3.92 -11.82 12.40
CA TYR A 294 -2.48 -11.78 12.24
C TYR A 294 -2.05 -10.51 11.51
N GLU A 295 -1.08 -9.80 12.07
CA GLU A 295 -0.63 -8.51 11.57
C GLU A 295 0.63 -8.72 10.72
N VAL A 296 0.51 -8.52 9.40
CA VAL A 296 1.65 -8.66 8.48
C VAL A 296 2.41 -7.34 8.41
N SER A 297 1.68 -6.25 8.19
CA SER A 297 2.20 -4.88 8.29
C SER A 297 1.10 -3.94 8.75
N PRO A 298 1.04 -3.60 10.05
CA PRO A 298 0.09 -2.61 10.55
C PRO A 298 0.20 -1.25 9.85
N ILE A 299 1.43 -0.87 9.46
CA ILE A 299 1.74 0.41 8.81
C ILE A 299 1.08 0.50 7.42
N PHE A 300 0.96 -0.63 6.71
CA PHE A 300 0.33 -0.69 5.39
C PHE A 300 -1.11 -1.18 5.44
N GLY A 301 -1.63 -1.49 6.63
CA GLY A 301 -2.99 -2.01 6.80
C GLY A 301 -3.15 -3.45 6.31
N ASN A 302 -2.07 -4.25 6.28
CA ASN A 302 -2.10 -5.61 5.78
C ASN A 302 -2.22 -6.63 6.91
N TYR A 303 -3.28 -7.44 6.85
CA TYR A 303 -3.64 -8.40 7.89
C TYR A 303 -4.05 -9.75 7.30
N TYR A 304 -4.05 -10.79 8.12
CA TYR A 304 -4.79 -12.03 7.86
C TYR A 304 -5.88 -12.25 8.91
N PHE A 305 -7.08 -12.57 8.46
CA PHE A 305 -8.15 -13.07 9.32
C PHE A 305 -8.07 -14.58 9.33
N VAL A 306 -7.77 -15.18 10.48
CA VAL A 306 -7.45 -16.61 10.56
C VAL A 306 -8.50 -17.33 11.41
N LEU A 307 -9.12 -18.33 10.80
CA LEU A 307 -9.98 -19.31 11.43
C LEU A 307 -9.22 -20.65 11.53
N SER A 308 -8.96 -21.13 12.74
CA SER A 308 -8.19 -22.36 12.96
C SER A 308 -8.83 -23.32 13.96
N LYS A 309 -8.35 -24.56 13.96
CA LYS A 309 -8.74 -25.59 14.93
C LYS A 309 -7.48 -26.27 15.48
N GLN A 310 -7.35 -26.30 16.80
CA GLN A 310 -6.30 -27.07 17.48
C GLN A 310 -6.50 -28.58 17.30
#